data_AF-A0A7H8LUK7-F1
#
_entry.id   AF-A0A7H8LUK7-F1
#
_cell.length_a   1.000
_cell.length_b   1.000
_cell.length_c   1.000
_cell.angle_alpha   90.00
_cell.angle_beta   90.00
_cell.angle_gamma   90.00
#
_symmetry.space_group_name_H-M   'P 1'
#
loop_
_entity.id
_entity.type
_entity.pdbx_description
1 polymer ?
#
loop_
_entity_poly.entity_id
_entity_poly.type
_entity_poly.pdbx_seq_one_letter_code
_entity_poly.pdbx_strand_id
1 'polypeptide(L)'
;MNSAPRAAPGAADRRPPRWAGKPVSRLTVGELAEALEYLERHRPDDDVLGRALAGEFARRTAAAEFARRASAARPDAPEPPRDPVP
;
A
#
# COMPACT_ATOMS: atom_id res chain seq x y z
N MET A 1 18.94 -32.56 -23.17
CA MET A 1 18.32 -31.43 -22.44
C MET A 1 17.77 -31.99 -21.13
N ASN A 2 18.52 -31.88 -20.04
CA ASN A 2 18.08 -32.31 -18.71
C ASN A 2 17.69 -31.07 -17.91
N SER A 3 16.39 -30.79 -17.82
CA SER A 3 15.87 -29.78 -16.90
C SER A 3 15.84 -30.41 -15.50
N ALA A 4 16.80 -30.03 -14.65
CA ALA A 4 16.80 -30.41 -13.24
C ALA A 4 15.49 -29.94 -12.58
N PRO A 5 14.96 -30.66 -11.58
CA PRO A 5 13.82 -30.18 -10.81
C PRO A 5 14.24 -28.89 -10.11
N ARG A 6 13.56 -27.78 -10.46
CA ARG A 6 13.74 -26.49 -9.78
C ARG A 6 13.53 -26.73 -8.29
N ALA A 7 14.59 -26.56 -7.49
CA ALA A 7 14.50 -26.66 -6.04
C ALA A 7 13.37 -25.74 -5.56
N ALA A 8 12.36 -26.33 -4.92
CA ALA A 8 11.31 -25.56 -4.28
C ALA A 8 11.97 -24.61 -3.27
N PRO A 9 11.72 -23.29 -3.32
CA PRO A 9 12.30 -22.37 -2.36
C PRO A 9 11.87 -22.80 -0.95
N GLY A 10 12.84 -23.28 -0.19
CA GLY A 10 12.64 -23.89 1.11
C GLY A 10 12.29 -22.84 2.16
N ALA A 11 11.09 -22.97 2.73
CA ALA A 11 10.84 -22.85 4.16
C ALA A 11 11.27 -21.57 4.91
N ALA A 12 11.32 -20.41 4.26
CA ALA A 12 11.38 -19.14 4.99
C ALA A 12 9.98 -18.85 5.59
N ASP A 13 9.88 -19.03 6.91
CA ASP A 13 8.70 -18.89 7.75
C ASP A 13 7.51 -19.81 7.41
N ARG A 14 7.41 -20.94 8.13
CA ARG A 14 6.22 -21.83 8.09
C ARG A 14 4.92 -21.11 8.44
N ARG A 15 4.99 -19.92 9.06
CA ARG A 15 3.82 -19.12 9.35
C ARG A 15 3.63 -18.08 8.25
N PRO A 16 2.51 -18.12 7.51
CA PRO A 16 2.23 -17.10 6.52
C PRO A 16 2.19 -15.73 7.19
N PRO A 17 2.72 -14.68 6.53
CA PRO A 17 2.71 -13.34 7.09
C PRO A 17 1.27 -12.89 7.36
N ARG A 18 1.07 -12.05 8.39
CA ARG A 18 -0.24 -11.61 8.89
C ARG A 18 -1.19 -11.03 7.83
N TRP A 19 -0.62 -10.51 6.75
CA TRP A 19 -1.35 -9.91 5.64
C TRP A 19 -1.79 -10.95 4.59
N ALA A 20 -1.19 -12.14 4.52
CA ALA A 20 -1.40 -13.12 3.45
C ALA A 20 -2.81 -13.74 3.40
N GLY A 21 -3.59 -13.61 4.48
CA GLY A 21 -4.99 -14.02 4.53
C GLY A 21 -5.99 -12.91 4.22
N LYS A 22 -5.53 -11.69 3.97
CA LYS A 22 -6.39 -10.52 3.78
C LYS A 22 -6.55 -10.21 2.28
N PRO A 23 -7.74 -9.78 1.83
CA PRO A 23 -7.87 -9.23 0.49
C PRO A 23 -7.05 -7.92 0.40
N VAL A 24 -6.49 -7.64 -0.78
CA VAL A 24 -5.63 -6.47 -1.04
C VAL A 24 -6.30 -5.16 -0.62
N SER A 25 -7.61 -5.05 -0.82
CA SER A 25 -8.41 -3.89 -0.40
C SER A 25 -8.48 -3.66 1.11
N ARG A 26 -8.12 -4.64 1.94
CA ARG A 26 -8.10 -4.55 3.41
C ARG A 26 -6.69 -4.44 4.00
N LEU A 27 -5.65 -4.42 3.18
CA LEU A 27 -4.28 -4.23 3.64
C LEU A 27 -4.05 -2.78 4.03
N THR A 28 -3.33 -2.51 5.11
CA THR A 28 -2.84 -1.16 5.40
C THR A 28 -1.69 -0.77 4.46
N VAL A 29 -1.30 0.51 4.41
CA VAL A 29 -0.14 0.96 3.62
C VAL A 29 1.14 0.25 4.06
N GLY A 30 1.34 0.06 5.38
CA GLY A 30 2.47 -0.70 5.91
C GLY A 30 2.46 -2.16 5.50
N GLU A 31 1.29 -2.81 5.56
CA GLU A 31 1.16 -4.21 5.12
C GLU A 31 1.35 -4.39 3.61
N LEU A 32 0.98 -3.39 2.78
CA LEU A 32 1.27 -3.39 1.35
C LEU A 32 2.78 -3.32 1.07
N ALA A 33 3.51 -2.49 1.81
CA ALA A 33 4.97 -2.41 1.71
C ALA A 33 5.64 -3.72 2.15
N GLU A 34 5.23 -4.27 3.31
CA GLU A 34 5.70 -5.57 3.81
C GLU A 34 5.43 -6.69 2.80
N ALA A 35 4.28 -6.66 2.11
CA ALA A 35 3.93 -7.65 1.11
C ALA A 35 4.81 -7.57 -0.14
N LEU A 36 5.11 -6.36 -0.62
CA LEU A 36 6.02 -6.16 -1.76
C LEU A 36 7.43 -6.67 -1.45
N GLU A 37 7.97 -6.30 -0.29
CA GLU A 37 9.29 -6.76 0.18
C GLU A 37 9.34 -8.28 0.32
N TYR A 38 8.25 -8.89 0.79
CA TYR A 38 8.15 -10.35 0.88
C TYR A 38 8.16 -11.01 -0.50
N LEU A 39 7.43 -10.46 -1.48
CA LEU A 39 7.39 -11.02 -2.84
C LEU A 39 8.75 -10.95 -3.52
N GLU A 40 9.46 -9.83 -3.42
CA GLU A 40 10.81 -9.69 -3.99
C GLU A 40 11.77 -10.77 -3.47
N ARG A 41 11.65 -11.15 -2.18
CA ARG A 41 12.53 -12.14 -1.54
C ARG A 41 12.11 -13.59 -1.77
N HIS A 42 10.81 -13.88 -1.85
CA HIS A 42 10.30 -15.25 -1.77
C HIS A 42 9.52 -15.70 -3.00
N ARG A 43 9.02 -14.76 -3.80
CA ARG A 43 8.15 -15.00 -4.95
C ARG A 43 8.45 -14.01 -6.09
N PRO A 44 9.72 -13.86 -6.53
CA PRO A 44 10.06 -12.88 -7.56
C PRO A 44 9.39 -13.18 -8.91
N ASP A 45 8.96 -14.43 -9.13
CA ASP A 45 8.26 -14.85 -10.34
C ASP A 45 6.75 -14.48 -10.34
N ASP A 46 6.19 -14.01 -9.22
CA ASP A 46 4.75 -13.67 -9.09
C ASP A 46 4.47 -12.19 -9.44
N ASP A 47 4.71 -11.86 -10.71
CA ASP A 47 4.55 -10.51 -11.26
C ASP A 47 3.12 -9.97 -11.14
N VAL A 48 2.12 -10.85 -11.23
CA VAL A 48 0.70 -10.44 -11.21
C VAL A 48 0.33 -9.94 -9.82
N LEU A 49 0.69 -10.69 -8.78
CA LEU A 49 0.44 -10.27 -7.41
C LEU A 49 1.30 -9.03 -7.05
N GLY A 50 2.56 -9.00 -7.48
CA GLY A 50 3.45 -7.84 -7.28
C GLY A 50 2.87 -6.56 -7.88
N ARG A 51 2.40 -6.60 -9.13
CA ARG A 51 1.78 -5.44 -9.79
C ARG A 51 0.47 -5.02 -9.12
N ALA A 52 -0.36 -5.96 -8.68
CA ALA A 52 -1.60 -5.65 -7.98
C ALA A 52 -1.34 -4.91 -6.66
N LEU A 53 -0.37 -5.37 -5.86
CA LEU A 53 0.02 -4.73 -4.61
C LEU A 53 0.63 -3.35 -4.85
N ALA A 54 1.51 -3.22 -5.84
CA ALA A 54 2.13 -1.94 -6.21
C ALA A 54 1.08 -0.91 -6.66
N GLY A 55 0.10 -1.33 -7.45
CA GLY A 55 -1.00 -0.47 -7.89
C GLY A 55 -1.86 0.05 -6.74
N GLU A 56 -2.23 -0.81 -5.80
CA GLU A 56 -3.00 -0.40 -4.61
C GLU A 56 -2.18 0.51 -3.69
N PHE A 57 -0.89 0.22 -3.50
CA PHE A 57 0.02 1.06 -2.73
C PHE A 57 0.13 2.48 -3.33
N ALA A 58 0.31 2.57 -4.64
CA ALA A 58 0.37 3.84 -5.37
C ALA A 58 -0.95 4.61 -5.22
N ARG A 59 -2.10 3.93 -5.40
CA ARG A 59 -3.43 4.54 -5.27
C ARG A 59 -3.65 5.14 -3.87
N ARG A 60 -3.31 4.41 -2.81
CA ARG A 60 -3.52 4.87 -1.42
C ARG A 60 -2.60 6.02 -1.05
N THR A 61 -1.33 5.93 -1.47
CA THR A 61 -0.37 7.00 -1.25
C THR A 61 -0.82 8.28 -1.97
N ALA A 62 -1.28 8.16 -3.23
CA ALA A 62 -1.83 9.28 -3.98
C ALA A 62 -3.09 9.87 -3.32
N ALA A 63 -4.01 9.03 -2.84
CA ALA A 63 -5.21 9.49 -2.14
C ALA A 63 -4.88 10.22 -0.83
N ALA A 64 -3.93 9.71 -0.05
CA ALA A 64 -3.47 10.35 1.18
C ALA A 64 -2.82 11.71 0.90
N GLU A 65 -1.96 11.78 -0.12
CA GLU A 65 -1.34 13.04 -0.55
C GLU A 65 -2.35 14.04 -1.08
N PHE A 66 -3.35 13.59 -1.83
CA PHE A 66 -4.44 14.45 -2.29
C PHE A 66 -5.24 15.03 -1.12
N ALA A 67 -5.62 14.19 -0.14
CA ALA A 67 -6.32 14.64 1.07
C ALA A 67 -5.47 15.61 1.91
N ARG A 68 -4.16 15.38 2.01
CA ARG A 68 -3.21 16.29 2.67
C ARG A 68 -3.20 17.65 1.99
N ARG A 69 -3.07 17.69 0.66
CA ARG A 69 -3.07 18.93 -0.12
C ARG A 69 -4.40 19.66 -0.03
N ALA A 70 -5.52 18.96 -0.11
CA ALA A 70 -6.85 19.55 0.03
C ALA A 70 -7.05 20.19 1.42
N SER A 71 -6.50 19.58 2.48
CA SER A 71 -6.55 20.12 3.84
C SER A 71 -5.66 21.36 3.99
N ALA A 72 -4.45 21.35 3.41
CA ALA A 72 -3.54 22.49 3.43
C ALA A 72 -4.01 23.66 2.54
N ALA A 73 -4.81 23.37 1.51
CA ALA A 73 -5.37 24.37 0.59
C ALA A 73 -6.65 25.02 1.10
N ARG A 74 -7.23 24.58 2.22
CA ARG A 74 -8.28 25.37 2.91
C ARG A 74 -7.59 26.53 3.62
N PRO A 75 -7.71 27.78 3.14
CA PRO A 75 -7.34 28.91 3.96
C PRO A 75 -8.33 28.95 5.13
N ASP A 76 -7.88 29.43 6.30
CA ASP A 76 -8.76 29.84 7.39
C ASP A 76 -10.01 30.51 6.82
N ALA A 77 -11.18 29.94 7.13
CA ALA A 77 -12.44 30.51 6.72
C ALA A 77 -12.47 31.99 7.19
N PRO A 78 -12.83 32.96 6.33
CA PRO A 78 -12.94 34.34 6.77
C PRO A 78 -13.95 34.38 7.92
N GLU A 79 -13.50 34.86 9.09
CA GLU A 79 -14.41 35.21 10.19
C GLU A 79 -15.55 36.04 9.59
N PRO A 80 -16.82 35.72 9.88
CA PRO A 80 -17.93 36.53 9.40
C PRO A 80 -17.72 37.97 9.86
N PRO A 81 -18.05 38.98 9.03
CA PRO A 81 -17.86 40.37 9.40
C PRO A 81 -18.58 40.63 10.71
N ARG A 82 -17.81 41.02 11.74
CA ARG A 82 -18.38 41.54 12.98
C ARG A 82 -19.08 42.84 12.60
N ASP A 83 -20.41 42.84 12.63
CA ASP A 83 -21.22 44.02 12.38
C ASP A 83 -20.70 45.19 13.22
N PRO A 84 -20.55 46.39 12.63
CA PRO A 84 -20.26 47.57 13.42
C PRO A 84 -21.51 47.89 14.27
N VAL A 85 -21.34 47.79 15.59
CA VAL A 85 -22.35 48.23 16.57
C VAL A 85 -22.48 49.76 16.47
N PRO A 86 -23.71 50.32 16.44
CA PRO A 86 -23.96 51.76 16.32
C PRO A 86 -23.45 52.58 17.52
#